data_AF-A0A7X8L3A0-F1
#
_entry.id   AF-A0A7X8L3A0-F1
#
_cell.length_a   1.000
_cell.length_b   1.000
_cell.length_c   1.000
_cell.angle_alpha   90.00
_cell.angle_beta   90.00
_cell.angle_gamma   90.00
#
_symmetry.space_group_name_H-M   'P 1'
#
loop_
_entity.id
_entity.type
_entity.pdbx_description
1 polymer ?
#
loop_
_entity_poly.entity_id
_entity_poly.type
_entity_poly.pdbx_seq_one_letter_code
_entity_poly.pdbx_strand_id
1 'polypeptide(L)'
;MDRKNSYIYGSAAPKMAQRAEQPIEQQRIQRKEAIRPIPQKSNIPKAKLVFSVLFVVSVCFVILYRFCVITDLNSRMGALNEKYNRLRDENRMLNVDIETSIDLNRVKEIAETKLHMHTPESYQLVLVSVPKSNYSVVLDHEYIDNTTKNTSLMEKVINTAKAILP
;
A
#
# COMPACT_ATOMS: atom_id res chain seq x y z
N MET A 1 -40.04 -71.97 -8.39
CA MET A 1 -41.43 -71.49 -8.30
C MET A 1 -41.85 -71.03 -9.68
N ASP A 2 -42.61 -71.87 -10.37
CA ASP A 2 -43.04 -71.68 -11.76
C ASP A 2 -43.89 -70.44 -11.93
N ARG A 3 -43.46 -69.50 -12.78
CA ARG A 3 -44.33 -68.42 -13.27
C ARG A 3 -45.13 -68.94 -14.46
N LYS A 4 -46.36 -69.40 -14.22
CA LYS A 4 -47.34 -69.59 -15.29
C LYS A 4 -47.77 -68.21 -15.81
N ASN A 5 -47.10 -67.71 -16.84
CA ASN A 5 -47.58 -66.57 -17.63
C ASN A 5 -48.68 -67.05 -18.59
N SER A 6 -49.94 -66.85 -18.21
CA SER A 6 -51.06 -67.02 -19.14
C SER A 6 -51.19 -65.76 -20.00
N TYR A 7 -50.78 -65.84 -21.27
CA TYR A 7 -51.09 -64.82 -22.27
C TYR A 7 -52.57 -64.91 -22.65
N ILE A 8 -53.28 -63.79 -22.55
CA ILE A 8 -54.68 -63.69 -22.99
C ILE A 8 -54.66 -63.00 -24.36
N TYR A 9 -55.15 -63.69 -25.39
CA TYR A 9 -55.25 -63.14 -26.73
C TYR A 9 -56.66 -62.57 -26.96
N GLY A 10 -56.75 -61.26 -27.18
CA GLY A 10 -58.00 -60.52 -27.35
C GLY A 10 -57.88 -59.09 -26.81
N SER A 11 -58.85 -58.23 -27.11
CA SER A 11 -58.87 -56.81 -26.70
C SER A 11 -59.48 -56.55 -25.31
N ALA A 12 -59.76 -57.59 -24.53
CA ALA A 12 -60.42 -57.47 -23.23
C ALA A 12 -59.41 -57.56 -22.07
N ALA A 13 -59.38 -56.52 -21.22
CA ALA A 13 -58.56 -56.48 -20.02
C ALA A 13 -59.15 -57.33 -18.87
N PRO A 14 -58.31 -57.98 -18.03
CA PRO A 14 -58.80 -58.76 -16.89
C PRO A 14 -59.41 -57.85 -15.80
N LYS A 15 -60.56 -58.25 -15.26
CA LYS A 15 -61.21 -57.56 -14.13
C LYS A 15 -60.42 -57.77 -12.84
N MET A 16 -60.09 -56.67 -12.15
CA MET A 16 -59.48 -56.71 -10.81
C MET A 16 -60.52 -57.09 -9.75
N ALA A 17 -60.10 -57.82 -8.71
CA ALA A 17 -60.97 -58.23 -7.61
C ALA A 17 -61.51 -57.01 -6.84
N GLN A 18 -62.83 -56.93 -6.73
CA GLN A 18 -63.56 -55.87 -6.05
C GLN A 18 -63.49 -56.08 -4.52
N ARG A 19 -62.99 -55.07 -3.80
CA ARG A 19 -62.96 -55.06 -2.33
C ARG A 19 -64.38 -54.85 -1.82
N ALA A 20 -64.86 -55.80 -0.99
CA ALA A 20 -66.20 -55.80 -0.41
C ALA A 20 -66.50 -54.55 0.44
N GLU A 21 -67.74 -54.08 0.34
CA GLU A 21 -68.31 -52.92 1.04
C GLU A 21 -68.63 -53.26 2.51
N GLN A 22 -68.33 -52.33 3.41
CA GLN A 22 -68.72 -52.32 4.83
C GLN A 22 -69.53 -51.03 5.12
N PRO A 23 -70.45 -51.04 6.11
CA PRO A 23 -71.74 -50.35 6.02
C PRO A 23 -71.67 -48.83 6.22
N ILE A 24 -72.57 -48.14 5.53
CA ILE A 24 -72.83 -46.71 5.60
C ILE A 24 -73.94 -46.49 6.62
N GLU A 25 -73.61 -46.11 7.85
CA GLU A 25 -74.31 -45.09 8.64
C GLU A 25 -73.71 -44.98 10.05
N GLN A 26 -73.67 -43.76 10.57
CA GLN A 26 -73.05 -43.34 11.84
C GLN A 26 -71.53 -43.15 11.79
N GLN A 27 -71.07 -42.22 10.96
CA GLN A 27 -70.30 -41.07 11.47
C GLN A 27 -70.18 -40.04 10.34
N ARG A 28 -71.24 -39.23 10.21
CA ARG A 28 -71.09 -37.80 9.88
C ARG A 28 -70.30 -37.12 11.01
N ILE A 29 -69.05 -37.51 11.22
CA ILE A 29 -68.07 -36.66 11.87
C ILE A 29 -67.15 -36.23 10.75
N GLN A 30 -67.65 -35.19 10.07
CA GLN A 30 -66.86 -34.10 9.52
C GLN A 30 -65.38 -34.45 9.39
N ARG A 31 -65.02 -35.18 8.34
CA ARG A 31 -63.64 -35.14 7.86
C ARG A 31 -63.47 -33.75 7.24
N LYS A 32 -63.33 -32.74 8.11
CA LYS A 32 -62.79 -31.44 7.76
C LYS A 32 -61.50 -31.77 7.05
N GLU A 33 -61.46 -31.49 5.74
CA GLU A 33 -60.20 -31.28 5.07
C GLU A 33 -59.39 -30.36 5.97
N ALA A 34 -58.31 -30.89 6.53
CA ALA A 34 -57.41 -30.11 7.36
C ALA A 34 -56.74 -29.12 6.42
N ILE A 35 -57.40 -27.97 6.22
CA ILE A 35 -56.81 -26.76 5.68
C ILE A 35 -55.55 -26.56 6.52
N ARG A 36 -54.39 -26.82 5.92
CA ARG A 36 -53.11 -26.60 6.59
C ARG A 36 -53.10 -25.12 6.99
N PRO A 37 -52.96 -24.78 8.27
CA PRO A 37 -52.92 -23.38 8.66
C PRO A 37 -51.72 -22.75 7.97
N ILE A 38 -51.99 -21.72 7.16
CA ILE A 38 -50.96 -20.83 6.61
C ILE A 38 -50.15 -20.36 7.83
N PRO A 39 -48.81 -20.50 7.84
CA PRO A 39 -48.02 -20.14 9.00
C PRO A 39 -48.31 -18.69 9.36
N GLN A 40 -48.90 -18.50 10.54
CA GLN A 40 -49.18 -17.16 11.04
C GLN A 40 -47.84 -16.46 11.22
N LYS A 41 -47.72 -15.32 10.55
CA LYS A 41 -46.55 -14.44 10.55
C LYS A 41 -45.95 -14.35 11.95
N SER A 42 -44.78 -14.93 12.14
CA SER A 42 -44.04 -14.76 13.38
C SER A 42 -43.79 -13.26 13.55
N ASN A 43 -44.20 -12.72 14.69
CA ASN A 43 -43.96 -11.32 15.04
C ASN A 43 -42.47 -11.17 15.31
N ILE A 44 -41.66 -11.04 14.26
CA ILE A 44 -40.26 -10.66 14.39
C ILE A 44 -40.27 -9.35 15.19
N PRO A 45 -39.57 -9.28 16.34
CA PRO A 45 -39.57 -8.07 17.14
C PRO A 45 -39.11 -6.93 16.26
N LYS A 46 -39.94 -5.90 16.11
CA LYS A 46 -39.68 -4.74 15.24
C LYS A 46 -38.30 -4.13 15.51
N ALA A 47 -37.85 -4.20 16.77
CA ALA A 47 -36.52 -3.82 17.21
C ALA A 47 -35.38 -4.57 16.49
N LYS A 48 -35.51 -5.89 16.24
CA LYS A 48 -34.47 -6.68 15.54
C LYS A 48 -34.36 -6.29 14.06
N LEU A 49 -35.48 -5.91 13.43
CA LEU A 49 -35.47 -5.40 12.06
C LEU A 49 -34.83 -4.01 11.99
N VAL A 50 -35.19 -3.11 12.90
CA VAL A 50 -34.56 -1.77 13.01
C VAL A 50 -33.06 -1.88 13.28
N PHE A 51 -32.65 -2.77 14.19
CA PHE A 51 -31.23 -3.01 14.49
C PHE A 51 -30.47 -3.57 13.28
N SER A 52 -31.07 -4.51 12.53
CA SER A 52 -30.47 -5.04 11.29
C SER A 52 -30.25 -3.95 10.24
N VAL A 53 -31.24 -3.05 10.06
CA VAL A 53 -31.11 -1.92 9.14
C VAL A 53 -30.03 -0.94 9.60
N LEU A 54 -30.00 -0.59 10.89
CA LEU A 54 -28.95 0.25 11.47
C LEU A 54 -27.56 -0.36 11.30
N PHE A 55 -27.44 -1.68 11.46
CA PHE A 55 -26.18 -2.39 11.27
C PHE A 55 -25.69 -2.27 9.82
N VAL A 56 -26.56 -2.49 8.83
CA VAL A 56 -26.22 -2.34 7.41
C VAL A 56 -25.83 -0.90 7.08
N VAL A 57 -26.58 0.08 7.59
CA VAL A 57 -26.26 1.51 7.42
C VAL A 57 -24.91 1.85 8.04
N SER A 58 -24.62 1.33 9.24
CA SER A 58 -23.34 1.53 9.93
C SER A 58 -22.18 0.96 9.10
N VAL A 59 -22.32 -0.25 8.54
CA VAL A 59 -21.29 -0.85 7.69
C VAL A 59 -21.06 0.00 6.43
N CYS A 60 -22.13 0.47 5.80
CA CYS A 60 -22.04 1.34 4.63
C CYS A 60 -21.35 2.66 4.96
N PHE A 61 -21.66 3.27 6.10
CA PHE A 61 -21.03 4.50 6.56
C PHE A 61 -19.52 4.33 6.80
N VAL A 62 -19.11 3.20 7.41
CA VAL A 62 -17.69 2.88 7.61
C VAL A 62 -16.94 2.78 6.28
N ILE A 63 -17.55 2.14 5.28
CA ILE A 63 -16.97 2.02 3.94
C ILE A 63 -16.80 3.40 3.31
N LEU A 64 -17.83 4.25 3.34
CA LEU A 64 -17.75 5.62 2.82
C LEU A 64 -16.70 6.47 3.53
N TYR A 65 -16.61 6.38 4.86
CA TYR A 65 -15.59 7.08 5.64
C TYR A 65 -14.18 6.65 5.23
N ARG A 66 -13.94 5.34 5.05
CA ARG A 66 -12.65 4.83 4.56
C ARG A 66 -12.33 5.38 3.18
N PHE A 67 -13.29 5.39 2.25
CA PHE A 67 -13.09 5.97 0.91
C PHE A 67 -12.74 7.45 0.98
N CYS A 68 -13.44 8.23 1.82
CA CYS A 68 -13.16 9.65 1.98
C CYS A 68 -11.73 9.90 2.51
N VAL A 69 -11.30 9.12 3.51
CA VAL A 69 -9.93 9.18 4.05
C VAL A 69 -8.88 8.79 2.99
N ILE A 70 -9.13 7.76 2.20
CA ILE A 70 -8.22 7.35 1.11
C ILE A 70 -8.08 8.47 0.08
N THR A 71 -9.18 9.11 -0.30
CA THR A 71 -9.15 10.22 -1.27
C THR A 71 -8.37 11.42 -0.73
N ASP A 72 -8.59 11.83 0.53
CA ASP A 72 -7.83 12.94 1.14
C ASP A 72 -6.33 12.60 1.19
N LEU A 73 -5.99 11.38 1.59
CA LEU A 73 -4.60 10.92 1.62
C LEU A 73 -3.97 10.91 0.22
N ASN A 74 -4.70 10.46 -0.80
CA ASN A 74 -4.23 10.46 -2.18
C ASN A 74 -4.00 11.88 -2.71
N SER A 75 -4.91 12.82 -2.40
CA SER A 75 -4.72 14.24 -2.74
C SER A 75 -3.48 14.83 -2.06
N ARG A 76 -3.24 14.51 -0.79
CA ARG A 76 -2.03 14.93 -0.07
C ARG A 76 -0.76 14.31 -0.65
N MET A 77 -0.80 13.02 -0.99
CA MET A 77 0.32 12.35 -1.67
C MET A 77 0.61 12.98 -3.03
N GLY A 78 -0.42 13.29 -3.82
CA GLY A 78 -0.28 13.99 -5.10
C GLY A 78 0.42 15.35 -4.94
N ALA A 79 -0.06 16.18 -4.01
CA ALA A 79 0.53 17.48 -3.74
C ALA A 79 1.98 17.39 -3.23
N LEU A 80 2.30 16.38 -2.41
CA LEU A 80 3.66 16.17 -1.93
C LEU A 80 4.60 15.71 -3.05
N ASN A 81 4.12 14.83 -3.93
CA ASN A 81 4.87 14.36 -5.10
C ASN A 81 5.12 15.49 -6.11
N GLU A 82 4.14 16.36 -6.32
CA GLU A 82 4.29 17.55 -7.16
C GLU A 82 5.36 18.50 -6.62
N LYS A 83 5.34 18.79 -5.30
CA LYS A 83 6.38 19.58 -4.63
C LYS A 83 7.77 18.95 -4.78
N TYR A 84 7.86 17.63 -4.62
CA TYR A 84 9.11 16.90 -4.78
C TYR A 84 9.64 17.02 -6.22
N ASN A 85 8.80 16.78 -7.22
CA ASN A 85 9.19 16.88 -8.62
C ASN A 85 9.63 18.31 -8.98
N ARG A 86 8.90 19.32 -8.51
CA ARG A 86 9.27 20.73 -8.70
C ARG A 86 10.65 21.02 -8.13
N LEU A 87 10.93 20.61 -6.89
CA LEU A 87 12.23 20.86 -6.27
C LEU A 87 13.38 20.12 -6.98
N ARG A 88 13.12 18.90 -7.46
CA ARG A 88 14.08 18.13 -8.25
C ARG A 88 14.38 18.82 -9.58
N ASP A 89 13.35 19.34 -10.25
CA ASP A 89 13.50 20.02 -11.53
C ASP A 89 14.21 21.37 -11.37
N GLU A 90 13.91 22.12 -10.29
CA GLU A 90 14.65 23.33 -9.89
C GLU A 90 16.14 23.01 -9.66
N ASN A 91 16.47 21.95 -8.91
CA ASN A 91 17.87 21.53 -8.72
C ASN A 91 18.56 21.17 -10.04
N ARG A 92 17.86 20.48 -10.94
CA ARG A 92 18.40 20.14 -12.26
C ARG A 92 18.71 21.39 -13.08
N MET A 93 17.79 22.36 -13.10
CA MET A 93 18.01 23.63 -13.78
C MET A 93 19.19 24.39 -13.18
N LEU A 94 19.27 24.48 -11.85
CA LEU A 94 20.40 25.09 -11.15
C LEU A 94 21.75 24.43 -11.52
N ASN A 95 21.80 23.10 -11.62
CA ASN A 95 23.01 22.41 -12.06
C ASN A 95 23.39 22.76 -13.50
N VAL A 96 22.42 22.81 -14.41
CA VAL A 96 22.66 23.21 -15.80
C VAL A 96 23.12 24.67 -15.87
N ASP A 97 22.51 25.55 -15.08
CA ASP A 97 22.91 26.95 -14.99
C ASP A 97 24.32 27.10 -14.44
N ILE A 98 24.71 26.32 -13.42
CA ILE A 98 26.08 26.28 -12.91
C ILE A 98 27.04 25.84 -14.02
N GLU A 99 26.78 24.70 -14.67
CA GLU A 99 27.61 24.19 -15.77
C GLU A 99 27.74 25.19 -16.92
N THR A 100 26.64 25.87 -17.27
CA THR A 100 26.62 26.86 -18.35
C THR A 100 27.25 28.20 -17.93
N SER A 101 27.17 28.55 -16.65
CA SER A 101 27.72 29.80 -16.10
C SER A 101 29.22 29.76 -15.85
N ILE A 102 29.85 28.58 -15.89
CA ILE A 102 31.32 28.44 -15.88
C ILE A 102 31.85 28.92 -17.23
N ASP A 103 31.96 30.24 -17.36
CA ASP A 103 32.58 30.87 -18.53
C ASP A 103 34.10 30.93 -18.33
N LEU A 104 34.81 30.04 -19.03
CA LEU A 104 36.28 30.02 -19.09
C LEU A 104 36.87 31.36 -19.52
N ASN A 105 36.16 32.14 -20.34
CA ASN A 105 36.63 33.46 -20.76
C ASN A 105 36.63 34.45 -19.60
N ARG A 106 35.59 34.41 -18.74
CA ARG A 106 35.54 35.24 -17.54
C ARG A 106 36.63 34.85 -16.54
N VAL A 107 36.91 33.55 -16.40
CA VAL A 107 38.03 33.06 -15.58
C VAL A 107 39.36 33.57 -16.14
N LYS A 108 39.57 33.48 -17.45
CA LYS A 108 40.77 34.00 -18.13
C LYS A 108 40.93 35.50 -17.94
N GLU A 109 39.86 36.28 -18.13
CA GLU A 109 39.89 37.73 -17.96
C GLU A 109 40.27 38.12 -16.53
N ILE A 110 39.70 37.45 -15.52
CA ILE A 110 40.07 37.68 -14.12
C ILE A 110 41.54 37.31 -13.86
N ALA A 111 42.01 36.19 -14.42
CA ALA A 111 43.39 35.76 -14.26
C ALA A 111 44.38 36.75 -14.89
N GLU A 112 44.08 37.27 -16.09
CA GLU A 112 44.93 38.24 -16.78
C GLU A 112 44.88 39.62 -16.12
N THR A 113 43.69 40.10 -15.73
CA THR A 113 43.51 41.48 -15.23
C THR A 113 43.85 41.63 -13.75
N LYS A 114 43.43 40.68 -12.90
CA LYS A 114 43.61 40.79 -11.43
C LYS A 114 44.81 40.03 -10.91
N LEU A 115 45.10 38.87 -11.50
CA LEU A 115 46.19 38.00 -11.04
C LEU A 115 47.46 38.18 -11.88
N HIS A 116 47.42 39.00 -12.94
CA HIS A 116 48.52 39.19 -13.89
C HIS A 116 49.08 37.86 -14.42
N MET A 117 48.22 36.84 -14.53
CA MET A 117 48.57 35.57 -15.14
C MET A 117 48.54 35.70 -16.65
N HIS A 118 49.57 35.21 -17.32
CA HIS A 118 49.62 35.14 -18.77
C HIS A 118 49.77 33.68 -19.23
N THR A 119 49.26 33.40 -20.43
CA THR A 119 49.42 32.07 -21.02
C THR A 119 50.90 31.88 -21.39
N PRO A 120 51.57 30.81 -20.92
CA PRO A 120 52.99 30.59 -21.20
C PRO A 120 53.24 30.30 -22.68
N GLU A 121 54.38 30.75 -23.19
CA GLU A 121 54.81 30.49 -24.56
C GLU A 121 55.36 29.07 -24.73
N SER A 122 55.36 28.55 -25.96
CA SER A 122 55.75 27.15 -26.24
C SER A 122 57.16 26.78 -25.74
N TYR A 123 58.09 27.73 -25.69
CA TYR A 123 59.45 27.50 -25.17
C TYR A 123 59.52 27.44 -23.63
N GLN A 124 58.47 27.86 -22.93
CA GLN A 124 58.37 27.84 -21.46
C GLN A 124 57.73 26.53 -20.94
N LEU A 125 57.29 25.64 -21.84
CA LEU A 125 56.64 24.37 -21.49
C LEU A 125 57.69 23.27 -21.27
N VAL A 126 57.65 22.62 -20.10
CA VAL A 126 58.44 21.43 -19.78
C VAL A 126 57.49 20.26 -19.50
N LEU A 127 57.45 19.27 -20.41
CA LEU A 127 56.64 18.06 -20.20
C LEU A 127 57.34 17.11 -19.24
N VAL A 128 56.72 16.86 -18.08
CA VAL A 128 57.16 15.87 -17.10
C VAL A 128 56.30 14.62 -17.21
N SER A 129 56.95 13.44 -17.21
CA SER A 129 56.25 12.15 -17.23
C SER A 129 55.80 11.80 -15.82
N VAL A 130 54.49 11.73 -15.60
CA VAL A 130 53.91 11.38 -14.29
C VAL A 130 53.61 9.88 -14.26
N PRO A 131 54.12 9.11 -13.27
CA PRO A 131 53.80 7.69 -13.13
C PRO A 131 52.29 7.51 -12.85
N LYS A 132 51.69 6.46 -13.44
CA LYS A 132 50.22 6.20 -13.39
C LYS A 132 49.66 5.89 -11.99
N SER A 133 50.51 5.77 -10.97
CA SER A 133 50.08 5.56 -9.59
C SER A 133 49.66 6.89 -8.96
N ASN A 134 48.47 7.37 -9.31
CA ASN A 134 47.84 8.47 -8.60
C ASN A 134 47.39 7.98 -7.23
N TYR A 135 48.08 8.38 -6.16
CA TYR A 135 47.50 8.37 -4.83
C TYR A 135 47.07 9.81 -4.53
N SER A 136 45.77 10.05 -4.50
CA SER A 136 45.27 11.26 -3.85
C SER A 136 45.46 11.06 -2.35
N VAL A 137 46.34 11.86 -1.74
CA VAL A 137 46.33 12.01 -0.29
C VAL A 137 45.06 12.76 0.05
N VAL A 138 43.96 12.03 0.22
CA VAL A 138 42.77 12.58 0.87
C VAL A 138 43.20 12.82 2.30
N LEU A 139 43.48 14.08 2.64
CA LEU A 139 43.53 14.49 4.03
C LEU A 139 42.12 14.22 4.54
N ASP A 140 41.89 13.12 5.24
CA ASP A 140 40.56 12.80 5.72
C ASP A 140 40.23 13.79 6.84
N HIS A 141 39.47 14.83 6.52
CA HIS A 141 39.13 15.91 7.45
C HIS A 141 38.33 15.32 8.64
N GLU A 142 37.61 14.22 8.38
CA GLU A 142 36.86 13.47 9.38
C GLU A 142 37.81 12.77 10.39
N TYR A 143 38.95 12.23 9.95
CA TYR A 143 39.95 11.66 10.86
C TYR A 143 40.57 12.72 11.80
N ILE A 144 40.81 13.93 11.29
CA ILE A 144 41.35 15.05 12.08
C ILE A 144 40.29 15.58 13.08
N ASP A 145 39.03 15.69 12.67
CA ASP A 145 37.94 16.19 13.54
C ASP A 145 37.60 15.19 14.65
N ASN A 146 37.52 13.89 14.36
CA ASN A 146 37.30 12.86 15.37
C ASN A 146 38.44 12.81 16.39
N THR A 147 39.69 12.93 15.96
CA THR A 147 40.85 12.95 16.87
C THR A 147 40.79 14.17 17.79
N THR A 148 40.46 15.36 17.24
CA THR A 148 40.36 16.62 17.99
C THR A 148 39.16 16.63 18.96
N LYS A 149 38.04 16.02 18.57
CA LYS A 149 36.85 15.91 19.42
C LYS A 149 37.08 14.93 20.57
N ASN A 150 37.70 13.78 20.31
CA ASN A 150 38.00 12.77 21.33
C ASN A 150 39.03 13.27 22.37
N THR A 151 40.02 14.07 21.95
CA THR A 151 40.95 14.73 22.89
C THR A 151 40.22 15.75 23.78
N SER A 152 39.34 16.57 23.22
CA SER A 152 38.58 17.58 24.00
C SER A 152 37.67 16.98 25.08
N LEU A 153 37.06 15.81 24.80
CA LEU A 153 36.20 15.10 25.75
C LEU A 153 37.03 14.43 26.85
N MET A 154 38.17 13.83 26.52
CA MET A 154 39.10 13.25 27.48
C MET A 154 39.72 14.31 28.39
N GLU A 155 40.11 15.47 27.85
CA GLU A 155 40.57 16.61 28.65
C GLU A 155 39.52 17.06 29.67
N LYS A 156 38.25 17.11 29.26
CA LYS A 156 37.15 17.47 30.16
C LYS A 156 36.99 16.45 31.29
N VAL A 157 37.10 15.16 30.99
CA VAL A 157 37.03 14.07 31.98
C VAL A 157 38.23 14.14 32.94
N ILE A 158 39.44 14.29 32.41
CA ILE A 158 40.68 14.40 33.22
C ILE A 158 40.61 15.62 34.15
N ASN A 159 40.17 16.77 33.64
CA ASN A 159 40.01 17.98 34.45
C ASN A 159 38.94 17.81 35.53
N THR A 160 37.82 17.14 35.24
CA THR A 160 36.81 16.85 36.27
C THR A 160 37.33 15.88 37.33
N ALA A 161 38.07 14.84 36.94
CA ALA A 161 38.66 13.91 37.89
C ALA A 161 39.72 14.59 38.78
N LYS A 162 40.56 15.44 38.20
CA LYS A 162 41.57 16.24 38.91
C LYS A 162 40.97 17.32 39.82
N ALA A 163 39.75 17.79 39.54
CA ALA A 163 39.05 18.75 40.41
C ALA A 163 38.34 18.07 41.60
N ILE A 164 38.09 16.76 41.51
CA ILE A 164 37.35 15.97 42.51
C ILE A 164 38.30 15.21 43.45
N LEU A 165 39.50 14.87 42.98
CA LEU A 165 40.58 14.38 43.83
C LEU A 165 41.48 15.55 44.30
N PRO A 166 41.84 15.62 45.60
CA PRO A 166 42.77 16.62 46.11
C PRO A 166 44.17 16.50 45.50
#